data_AF-A0A3L6M1I8-F1
#
_entry.id   AF-A0A3L6M1I8-F1
#
_cell.length_a   1.000
_cell.length_b   1.000
_cell.length_c   1.000
_cell.angle_alpha   90.00
_cell.angle_beta   90.00
_cell.angle_gamma   90.00
#
_symmetry.space_group_name_H-M   'P 1'
#
loop_
_entity.id
_entity.type
_entity.pdbx_description
1 polymer ?
#
loop_
_entity_poly.entity_id
_entity_poly.type
_entity_poly.pdbx_seq_one_letter_code
_entity_poly.pdbx_strand_id
1 'polypeptide(L)'
;MVTLDVSAAELTGPLIMRLPTAAGTQQAGVSNRLVIDDAHTVASVDEARREIRIANNHVYGESAIVADVLLHAKGQWGTRSRPYLIHLVISKDSNGWHNRLSTYTVPGAGSPDRAEVDGWTVTIGEEKQVVLTPAQAQAQIVAPPFSSRLIDTFAQVRDIRTAADPSPALDISLGIGPFKYTVATARLELPLSLKTDPKRNLDKALQEEDWHFEMAMLSSMTPKELIRHDLLLFGLDTHPLFQDVMRRGYRTDEKLTVGLQKGAGFVRIGAQNAPFPAAQQTVMTFLHDTYVGMVLAAQGKLIESR
;
A
#
# COMPACT_ATOMS: atom_id res chain seq x y z
N MET A 1 -12.62 6.89 12.10
CA MET A 1 -12.06 5.57 11.81
C MET A 1 -12.12 4.77 13.09
N VAL A 2 -12.93 3.70 13.12
CA VAL A 2 -13.08 2.85 14.32
C VAL A 2 -12.12 1.67 14.16
N THR A 3 -11.07 1.63 14.96
CA THR A 3 -10.18 0.46 15.06
C THR A 3 -10.84 -0.51 16.04
N LEU A 4 -11.24 -1.70 15.58
CA LEU A 4 -11.88 -2.72 16.41
C LEU A 4 -10.90 -3.88 16.64
N ASP A 5 -10.63 -4.22 17.90
CA ASP A 5 -10.02 -5.48 18.34
C ASP A 5 -11.15 -6.42 18.76
N VAL A 6 -11.59 -7.33 17.89
CA VAL A 6 -12.67 -8.29 18.21
C VAL A 6 -12.47 -9.62 17.47
N SER A 7 -12.30 -10.72 18.22
CA SER A 7 -12.23 -12.08 17.66
C SER A 7 -13.57 -12.52 17.05
N ALA A 8 -13.53 -13.10 15.84
CA ALA A 8 -14.68 -13.56 15.05
C ALA A 8 -15.72 -12.45 14.74
N ALA A 9 -15.24 -11.28 14.33
CA ALA A 9 -16.10 -10.23 13.81
C ALA A 9 -16.49 -10.50 12.35
N GLU A 10 -17.79 -10.44 12.06
CA GLU A 10 -18.26 -10.10 10.71
C GLU A 10 -18.13 -8.59 10.53
N LEU A 11 -17.43 -8.21 9.47
CA LEU A 11 -17.12 -6.84 9.09
C LEU A 11 -17.89 -6.54 7.81
N THR A 12 -18.60 -5.42 7.75
CA THR A 12 -19.38 -5.03 6.57
C THR A 12 -19.09 -3.60 6.17
N GLY A 13 -19.02 -3.37 4.86
CA GLY A 13 -18.91 -2.04 4.27
C GLY A 13 -17.47 -1.55 4.14
N PRO A 14 -17.25 -0.31 3.66
CA PRO A 14 -15.91 0.20 3.48
C PRO A 14 -15.23 0.41 4.83
N LEU A 15 -14.15 -0.33 5.09
CA LEU A 15 -13.38 -0.26 6.33
C LEU A 15 -11.98 -0.82 6.17
N ILE A 16 -11.12 -0.48 7.12
CA ILE A 16 -9.77 -1.02 7.24
C ILE A 16 -9.63 -1.65 8.63
N MET A 17 -9.37 -2.96 8.65
CA MET A 17 -9.03 -3.70 9.86
C MET A 17 -7.53 -3.96 9.90
N ARG A 18 -6.91 -3.77 11.06
CA ARG A 18 -5.55 -4.27 11.32
C ARG A 18 -5.65 -5.74 11.71
N LEU A 19 -4.90 -6.57 11.01
CA LEU A 19 -4.83 -8.00 11.29
C LEU A 19 -3.75 -8.27 12.34
N PRO A 20 -4.00 -9.15 13.31
CA PRO A 20 -2.98 -9.61 14.24
C PRO A 20 -1.80 -10.18 13.46
N THR A 21 -0.60 -9.89 13.94
CA THR A 21 0.63 -10.33 13.26
C THR A 21 1.39 -11.28 14.17
N ALA A 22 1.92 -12.37 13.63
CA ALA A 22 2.72 -13.32 14.40
C ALA A 22 3.97 -12.64 14.97
N ALA A 23 4.28 -12.93 16.24
CA ALA A 23 5.45 -12.38 16.93
C ALA A 23 6.74 -12.61 16.12
N GLY A 24 7.53 -11.55 15.91
CA GLY A 24 8.82 -11.59 15.20
C GLY A 24 8.80 -11.23 13.71
N THR A 25 7.61 -11.18 13.07
CA THR A 25 7.50 -10.84 11.64
C THR A 25 7.42 -9.33 11.37
N GLN A 26 7.19 -8.50 12.39
CA GLN A 26 6.93 -7.06 12.24
C GLN A 26 8.16 -6.15 12.40
N GLN A 27 8.17 -5.05 11.64
CA GLN A 27 8.84 -3.81 12.00
C GLN A 27 7.89 -2.99 12.90
N ALA A 28 8.43 -2.18 13.82
CA ALA A 28 7.63 -1.33 14.69
C ALA A 28 6.73 -0.40 13.86
N GLY A 29 5.46 -0.26 14.25
CA GLY A 29 4.49 0.66 13.59
C GLY A 29 3.81 0.13 12.32
N VAL A 30 4.14 -1.09 11.88
CA VAL A 30 3.60 -1.70 10.64
C VAL A 30 2.64 -2.83 11.01
N SER A 31 1.48 -2.93 10.36
CA SER A 31 0.50 -4.01 10.63
C SER A 31 -0.09 -4.57 9.35
N ASN A 32 -0.36 -5.87 9.33
CA ASN A 32 -1.15 -6.48 8.27
C ASN A 32 -2.55 -5.87 8.23
N ARG A 33 -3.16 -5.79 7.04
CA ARG A 33 -4.46 -5.15 6.88
C ARG A 33 -5.40 -5.97 6.02
N LEU A 34 -6.66 -5.96 6.42
CA LEU A 34 -7.80 -6.30 5.59
C LEU A 34 -8.54 -4.99 5.29
N VAL A 35 -8.68 -4.69 4.00
CA VAL A 35 -9.42 -3.54 3.51
C VAL A 35 -10.67 -4.06 2.83
N ILE A 36 -11.81 -3.47 3.15
CA ILE A 36 -13.05 -3.67 2.44
C ILE A 36 -13.34 -2.34 1.76
N ASP A 37 -13.50 -2.33 0.43
CA ASP A 37 -13.72 -1.13 -0.38
C ASP A 37 -15.21 -0.98 -0.76
N ASP A 38 -15.99 -2.03 -0.55
CA ASP A 38 -17.34 -2.14 -1.06
C ASP A 38 -18.41 -2.30 0.04
N ALA A 39 -19.54 -1.63 -0.16
CA ALA A 39 -20.67 -1.61 0.78
C ALA A 39 -21.39 -2.96 0.92
N HIS A 40 -21.29 -3.83 -0.08
CA HIS A 40 -21.95 -5.14 -0.15
C HIS A 40 -21.04 -6.29 0.27
N THR A 41 -19.82 -5.98 0.69
CA THR A 41 -18.81 -6.96 1.06
C THR A 41 -18.82 -7.19 2.56
N VAL A 42 -18.85 -8.46 2.92
CA VAL A 42 -18.76 -8.95 4.28
C VAL A 42 -17.48 -9.74 4.40
N ALA A 43 -16.70 -9.49 5.45
CA ALA A 43 -15.54 -10.31 5.77
C ALA A 43 -15.63 -10.88 7.19
N SER A 44 -15.22 -12.13 7.38
CA SER A 44 -15.06 -12.75 8.69
C SER A 44 -13.59 -13.08 8.93
N VAL A 45 -13.07 -12.73 10.10
CA VAL A 45 -11.68 -13.02 10.48
C VAL A 45 -11.65 -13.99 11.66
N ASP A 46 -11.04 -15.16 11.46
CA ASP A 46 -10.74 -16.14 12.50
C ASP A 46 -9.24 -16.08 12.80
N GLU A 47 -8.88 -15.34 13.84
CA GLU A 47 -7.48 -15.13 14.21
C GLU A 47 -6.80 -16.40 14.70
N ALA A 48 -7.55 -17.28 15.39
CA ALA A 48 -7.03 -18.52 15.93
C ALA A 48 -6.67 -19.51 14.83
N ARG A 49 -7.50 -19.59 13.77
CA ARG A 49 -7.24 -20.38 12.58
C ARG A 49 -6.44 -19.65 11.51
N ARG A 50 -6.23 -18.34 11.67
CA ARG A 50 -5.56 -17.48 10.70
C ARG A 50 -6.27 -17.51 9.34
N GLU A 51 -7.58 -17.39 9.37
CA GLU A 51 -8.45 -17.42 8.20
C GLU A 51 -9.18 -16.09 8.01
N ILE A 52 -9.26 -15.64 6.75
CA ILE A 52 -10.10 -14.55 6.30
C ILE A 52 -11.09 -15.14 5.29
N ARG A 53 -12.37 -14.84 5.46
CA ARG A 53 -13.41 -15.22 4.50
C ARG A 53 -14.10 -13.97 4.01
N ILE A 54 -14.26 -13.85 2.71
CA ILE A 54 -14.84 -12.66 2.08
C ILE A 54 -16.06 -13.12 1.25
N ALA A 55 -17.20 -12.52 1.54
CA ALA A 55 -18.46 -12.78 0.87
C ALA A 55 -19.01 -11.49 0.29
N ASN A 56 -19.65 -11.59 -0.86
CA ASN A 56 -20.32 -10.49 -1.54
C ASN A 56 -21.37 -11.11 -2.46
N ASN A 57 -22.63 -10.72 -2.28
CA ASN A 57 -23.76 -11.23 -3.07
C ASN A 57 -24.25 -10.23 -4.13
N HIS A 58 -23.62 -9.06 -4.23
CA HIS A 58 -23.93 -8.06 -5.22
C HIS A 58 -23.39 -8.46 -6.61
N VAL A 59 -24.09 -8.05 -7.67
CA VAL A 59 -23.66 -8.27 -9.06
C VAL A 59 -23.30 -6.92 -9.65
N TYR A 60 -22.06 -6.78 -10.10
CA TYR A 60 -21.57 -5.54 -10.70
C TYR A 60 -21.66 -5.62 -12.23
N GLY A 61 -21.98 -4.49 -12.86
CA GLY A 61 -21.96 -4.38 -14.32
C GLY A 61 -20.55 -4.28 -14.91
N GLU A 62 -19.60 -3.75 -14.14
CA GLU A 62 -18.18 -3.65 -14.47
C GLU A 62 -17.35 -4.19 -13.29
N SER A 63 -16.06 -4.44 -13.48
CA SER A 63 -15.19 -4.94 -12.41
C SER A 63 -15.04 -3.92 -11.30
N ALA A 64 -15.37 -4.33 -10.08
CA ALA A 64 -15.23 -3.55 -8.86
C ALA A 64 -14.26 -4.24 -7.90
N ILE A 65 -13.28 -3.51 -7.36
CA ILE A 65 -12.48 -3.98 -6.22
C ILE A 65 -13.40 -4.01 -5.01
N VAL A 66 -13.40 -5.13 -4.30
CA VAL A 66 -14.30 -5.35 -3.15
C VAL A 66 -13.53 -5.49 -1.83
N ALA A 67 -12.30 -6.01 -1.89
CA ALA A 67 -11.45 -6.15 -0.71
C ALA A 67 -9.98 -6.33 -1.08
N ASP A 68 -9.10 -5.99 -0.13
CA ASP A 68 -7.67 -6.20 -0.22
C ASP A 68 -7.12 -6.83 1.05
N VAL A 69 -6.15 -7.71 0.90
CA VAL A 69 -5.37 -8.26 2.02
C VAL A 69 -3.91 -7.89 1.82
N LEU A 70 -3.38 -7.11 2.75
CA LEU A 70 -2.01 -6.61 2.78
C LEU A 70 -1.24 -7.34 3.88
N LEU A 71 -0.32 -8.22 3.49
CA LEU A 71 0.49 -9.02 4.42
C LEU A 71 1.97 -8.65 4.29
N HIS A 72 2.56 -8.26 5.40
CA HIS A 72 3.99 -8.03 5.52
C HIS A 72 4.73 -9.35 5.63
N ALA A 73 5.88 -9.39 4.98
CA ALA A 73 6.77 -10.53 4.94
C ALA A 73 8.23 -10.08 4.96
N LYS A 74 9.14 -11.03 5.17
CA LYS A 74 10.59 -10.81 5.06
C LYS A 74 11.18 -11.85 4.12
N GLY A 75 11.92 -11.42 3.11
CA GLY A 75 12.78 -12.29 2.31
C GLY A 75 14.15 -12.41 2.96
N GLN A 76 14.75 -13.60 2.95
CA GLN A 76 16.05 -13.91 3.54
C GLN A 76 17.07 -14.36 2.49
N TRP A 77 18.28 -13.80 2.54
CA TRP A 77 19.46 -14.17 1.76
C TRP A 77 20.61 -14.47 2.72
N GLY A 78 20.74 -15.73 3.14
CA GLY A 78 21.61 -16.10 4.26
C GLY A 78 21.26 -15.30 5.53
N THR A 79 22.18 -14.45 6.00
CA THR A 79 21.98 -13.61 7.19
C THR A 79 21.30 -12.27 6.91
N ARG A 80 21.10 -11.93 5.63
CA ARG A 80 20.47 -10.66 5.23
C ARG A 80 18.97 -10.83 5.06
N SER A 81 18.21 -9.81 5.41
CA SER A 81 16.77 -9.77 5.28
C SER A 81 16.31 -8.47 4.61
N ARG A 82 15.20 -8.55 3.87
CA ARG A 82 14.50 -7.37 3.33
C ARG A 82 13.00 -7.52 3.48
N PRO A 83 12.26 -6.43 3.74
CA PRO A 83 10.82 -6.50 3.80
C PRO A 83 10.21 -6.73 2.42
N TYR A 84 9.08 -7.42 2.45
CA TYR A 84 8.17 -7.63 1.34
C TYR A 84 6.77 -7.25 1.79
N LEU A 85 5.98 -6.76 0.84
CA LEU A 85 4.54 -6.60 0.98
C LEU A 85 3.86 -7.54 0.00
N ILE A 86 2.99 -8.40 0.50
CA ILE A 86 2.07 -9.20 -0.29
C ILE A 86 0.75 -8.43 -0.35
N HIS A 87 0.27 -8.17 -1.56
CA HIS A 87 -0.99 -7.47 -1.82
C HIS A 87 -1.89 -8.39 -2.63
N LEU A 88 -2.93 -8.90 -1.98
CA LEU A 88 -4.01 -9.64 -2.61
C LEU A 88 -5.17 -8.68 -2.85
N VAL A 89 -5.43 -8.37 -4.12
CA VAL A 89 -6.61 -7.60 -4.55
C VAL A 89 -7.71 -8.58 -4.93
N ILE A 90 -8.92 -8.39 -4.40
CA ILE A 90 -10.11 -9.17 -4.73
C ILE A 90 -11.11 -8.26 -5.41
N SER A 91 -11.56 -8.65 -6.59
CA SER A 91 -12.57 -7.92 -7.36
C SER A 91 -13.70 -8.83 -7.81
N LYS A 92 -14.83 -8.22 -8.17
CA LYS A 92 -16.01 -8.92 -8.65
C LYS A 92 -16.63 -8.17 -9.82
N ASP A 93 -17.08 -8.92 -10.83
CA ASP A 93 -17.82 -8.40 -11.98
C ASP A 93 -19.01 -9.32 -12.30
N SER A 94 -19.64 -9.13 -13.47
CA SER A 94 -20.75 -9.96 -13.93
C SER A 94 -20.39 -11.43 -14.16
N ASN A 95 -19.10 -11.74 -14.36
CA ASN A 95 -18.59 -13.08 -14.61
C ASN A 95 -18.14 -13.79 -13.32
N GLY A 96 -18.20 -13.10 -12.18
CA GLY A 96 -17.89 -13.65 -10.86
C GLY A 96 -16.68 -13.01 -10.21
N TRP A 97 -15.95 -13.81 -9.44
CA TRP A 97 -14.84 -13.35 -8.63
C TRP A 97 -13.51 -13.39 -9.39
N HIS A 98 -12.68 -12.40 -9.13
CA HIS A 98 -11.31 -12.31 -9.62
C HIS A 98 -10.38 -11.99 -8.45
N ASN A 99 -9.13 -12.44 -8.55
CA ASN A 99 -8.11 -12.08 -7.59
C ASN A 99 -6.78 -11.84 -8.29
N ARG A 100 -5.99 -10.93 -7.73
CA ARG A 100 -4.63 -10.66 -8.18
C ARG A 100 -3.72 -10.62 -6.97
N LEU A 101 -2.77 -11.55 -6.95
CA LEU A 101 -1.71 -11.58 -5.95
C LEU A 101 -0.46 -10.88 -6.50
N SER A 102 0.02 -9.86 -5.81
CA SER A 102 1.24 -9.12 -6.13
C SER A 102 2.17 -9.10 -4.94
N THR A 103 3.48 -9.09 -5.19
CA THR A 103 4.50 -8.97 -4.14
C THR A 103 5.41 -7.80 -4.47
N TYR A 104 5.63 -6.94 -3.49
CA TYR A 104 6.44 -5.73 -3.64
C TYR A 104 7.64 -5.80 -2.71
N THR A 105 8.80 -5.41 -3.24
CA THR A 105 10.02 -5.22 -2.46
C THR A 105 10.85 -4.11 -3.10
N VAL A 106 11.89 -3.68 -2.38
CA VAL A 106 12.83 -2.69 -2.89
C VAL A 106 13.52 -3.21 -4.16
N PRO A 107 13.60 -2.41 -5.24
CA PRO A 107 14.24 -2.82 -6.49
C PRO A 107 15.65 -3.41 -6.30
N GLY A 108 15.99 -4.41 -7.13
CA GLY A 108 17.30 -5.05 -7.10
C GLY A 108 17.52 -6.02 -5.91
N ALA A 109 16.46 -6.40 -5.19
CA ALA A 109 16.55 -7.43 -4.15
C ALA A 109 16.84 -8.84 -4.71
N GLY A 110 16.38 -9.14 -5.93
CA GLY A 110 16.39 -10.50 -6.47
C GLY A 110 15.41 -11.42 -5.71
N SER A 111 15.49 -12.73 -5.96
CA SER A 111 14.70 -13.73 -5.22
C SER A 111 15.45 -14.18 -3.96
N PRO A 112 14.80 -14.22 -2.78
CA PRO A 112 15.40 -14.73 -1.54
C PRO A 112 15.44 -16.26 -1.50
N ASP A 113 16.30 -16.82 -0.64
CA ASP A 113 16.38 -18.26 -0.38
C ASP A 113 15.14 -18.76 0.38
N ARG A 114 14.61 -17.91 1.27
CA ARG A 114 13.45 -18.17 2.12
C ARG A 114 12.63 -16.92 2.31
N ALA A 115 11.36 -17.09 2.61
CA ALA A 115 10.49 -15.99 3.02
C ALA A 115 9.77 -16.35 4.32
N GLU A 116 9.76 -15.40 5.26
CA GLU A 116 8.93 -15.42 6.45
C GLU A 116 7.67 -14.61 6.14
N VAL A 117 6.54 -15.28 6.11
CA VAL A 117 5.24 -14.66 5.83
C VAL A 117 4.35 -14.84 7.04
N ASP A 118 3.65 -13.79 7.41
CA ASP A 118 2.57 -13.89 8.39
C ASP A 118 1.40 -14.66 7.77
N GLY A 119 1.34 -15.98 8.04
CA GLY A 119 0.46 -16.89 7.32
C GLY A 119 -1.02 -16.59 7.58
N TRP A 120 -1.74 -16.21 6.53
CA TRP A 120 -3.20 -16.13 6.49
C TRP A 120 -3.73 -16.95 5.32
N THR A 121 -4.83 -17.65 5.53
CA THR A 121 -5.60 -18.29 4.46
C THR A 121 -6.77 -17.38 4.11
N VAL A 122 -6.94 -17.06 2.82
CA VAL A 122 -8.03 -16.21 2.35
C VAL A 122 -8.94 -17.01 1.43
N THR A 123 -10.24 -16.95 1.72
CA THR A 123 -11.28 -17.61 0.93
C THR A 123 -12.34 -16.62 0.48
N ILE A 124 -12.93 -16.86 -0.68
CA ILE A 124 -13.98 -16.02 -1.28
C ILE A 124 -15.23 -16.82 -1.62
N GLY A 125 -16.38 -16.14 -1.58
CA GLY A 125 -17.66 -16.68 -2.02
C GLY A 125 -18.24 -17.76 -1.09
N GLU A 126 -19.45 -18.21 -1.40
CA GLU A 126 -20.18 -19.21 -0.60
C GLU A 126 -19.51 -20.60 -0.64
N GLU A 127 -18.92 -20.95 -1.78
CA GLU A 127 -18.16 -22.19 -1.97
C GLU A 127 -16.76 -22.15 -1.31
N LYS A 128 -16.40 -21.03 -0.67
CA LYS A 128 -15.12 -20.82 0.03
C LYS A 128 -13.91 -21.15 -0.83
N GLN A 129 -13.92 -20.68 -2.07
CA GLN A 129 -12.78 -20.83 -2.97
C GLN A 129 -11.54 -20.20 -2.32
N VAL A 130 -10.46 -20.97 -2.20
CA VAL A 130 -9.20 -20.49 -1.62
C VAL A 130 -8.46 -19.65 -2.65
N VAL A 131 -8.15 -18.40 -2.29
CA VAL A 131 -7.41 -17.43 -3.15
C VAL A 131 -6.03 -17.09 -2.60
N LEU A 132 -5.77 -17.40 -1.33
CA LEU A 132 -4.44 -17.30 -0.75
C LEU A 132 -4.26 -18.36 0.33
N THR A 133 -3.09 -18.98 0.32
CA THR A 133 -2.59 -19.83 1.41
C THR A 133 -1.21 -19.32 1.84
N PRO A 134 -0.76 -19.63 3.06
CA PRO A 134 0.59 -19.30 3.50
C PRO A 134 1.68 -19.83 2.55
N ALA A 135 1.49 -21.03 2.00
CA ALA A 135 2.42 -21.64 1.05
C ALA A 135 2.48 -20.87 -0.29
N GLN A 136 1.32 -20.45 -0.82
CA GLN A 136 1.27 -19.61 -2.03
C GLN A 136 1.95 -18.26 -1.79
N ALA A 137 1.71 -17.64 -0.63
CA ALA A 137 2.32 -16.36 -0.27
C ALA A 137 3.86 -16.45 -0.21
N GLN A 138 4.38 -17.52 0.40
CA GLN A 138 5.82 -17.80 0.46
C GLN A 138 6.41 -18.07 -0.93
N ALA A 139 5.73 -18.90 -1.73
CA ALA A 139 6.18 -19.25 -3.08
C ALA A 139 6.23 -18.02 -3.99
N GLN A 140 5.27 -17.09 -3.87
CA GLN A 140 5.24 -15.85 -4.65
C GLN A 140 6.46 -14.95 -4.39
N ILE A 141 7.07 -15.03 -3.20
CA ILE A 141 8.28 -14.28 -2.85
C ILE A 141 9.54 -15.01 -3.34
N VAL A 142 9.66 -16.31 -3.05
CA VAL A 142 10.88 -17.10 -3.32
C VAL A 142 11.01 -17.46 -4.79
N ALA A 143 9.91 -17.80 -5.44
CA ALA A 143 9.86 -18.26 -6.83
C ALA A 143 8.71 -17.59 -7.58
N PRO A 144 8.77 -16.25 -7.79
CA PRO A 144 7.71 -15.52 -8.47
C PRO A 144 7.48 -16.09 -9.87
N PRO A 145 6.23 -16.37 -10.28
CA PRO A 145 5.92 -16.87 -11.60
C PRO A 145 6.39 -15.90 -12.68
N PHE A 146 6.73 -16.41 -13.86
CA PHE A 146 7.24 -15.57 -14.96
C PHE A 146 6.28 -14.42 -15.33
N SER A 147 4.95 -14.65 -15.22
CA SER A 147 3.93 -13.64 -15.47
C SER A 147 3.96 -12.47 -14.48
N SER A 148 4.39 -12.64 -13.23
CA SER A 148 4.50 -11.52 -12.30
C SER A 148 5.66 -10.60 -12.66
N ARG A 149 6.73 -11.14 -13.28
CA ARG A 149 7.82 -10.33 -13.86
C ARG A 149 7.37 -9.47 -15.04
N LEU A 150 6.30 -9.88 -15.74
CA LEU A 150 5.71 -9.11 -16.83
C LEU A 150 4.85 -7.94 -16.32
N ILE A 151 4.26 -8.04 -15.13
CA ILE A 151 3.50 -6.93 -14.51
C ILE A 151 4.43 -5.78 -14.12
N ASP A 152 5.65 -6.09 -13.66
CA ASP A 152 6.72 -5.08 -13.45
C ASP A 152 7.10 -4.34 -14.75
N THR A 153 6.74 -4.88 -15.93
CA THR A 153 6.92 -4.22 -17.23
C THR A 153 5.88 -3.13 -17.47
N PHE A 154 4.69 -3.24 -16.85
CA PHE A 154 3.60 -2.27 -17.03
C PHE A 154 3.73 -1.05 -16.13
N ALA A 155 4.24 -1.19 -14.91
CA ALA A 155 4.44 -0.07 -13.98
C ALA A 155 5.92 0.03 -13.61
N GLN A 156 6.59 1.06 -14.14
CA GLN A 156 8.01 1.29 -13.88
C GLN A 156 8.21 2.51 -13.01
N VAL A 157 8.98 2.34 -11.93
CA VAL A 157 9.50 3.46 -11.14
C VAL A 157 10.91 3.83 -11.61
N ARG A 158 11.19 5.13 -11.73
CA ARG A 158 12.51 5.65 -12.08
C ARG A 158 12.99 6.59 -11.00
N ASP A 159 14.20 6.39 -10.50
CA ASP A 159 14.88 7.32 -9.59
C ASP A 159 15.15 8.64 -10.33
N ILE A 160 14.68 9.76 -9.78
CA ILE A 160 14.88 11.11 -10.33
C ILE A 160 15.67 12.02 -9.40
N ARG A 161 16.31 11.46 -8.37
CA ARG A 161 17.18 12.21 -7.46
C ARG A 161 18.37 12.77 -8.22
N THR A 162 18.86 13.91 -7.76
CA THR A 162 20.07 14.53 -8.33
C THR A 162 21.09 14.77 -7.23
N ALA A 163 22.35 15.01 -7.61
CA ALA A 163 23.38 15.39 -6.64
C ALA A 163 23.05 16.70 -5.91
N ALA A 164 22.31 17.62 -6.57
CA ALA A 164 21.87 18.88 -5.99
C ALA A 164 20.67 18.72 -5.05
N ASP A 165 19.91 17.63 -5.22
CA ASP A 165 18.69 17.35 -4.48
C ASP A 165 18.56 15.83 -4.22
N PRO A 166 19.15 15.36 -3.10
CA PRO A 166 19.21 13.94 -2.78
C PRO A 166 17.93 13.43 -2.09
N SER A 167 16.92 14.29 -1.86
CA SER A 167 15.66 13.88 -1.23
C SER A 167 15.00 12.76 -2.05
N PRO A 168 14.44 11.71 -1.40
CA PRO A 168 13.76 10.63 -2.11
C PRO A 168 12.73 11.13 -3.12
N ALA A 169 12.87 10.69 -4.37
CA ALA A 169 12.03 11.12 -5.48
C ALA A 169 12.04 10.07 -6.59
N LEU A 170 10.87 9.83 -7.18
CA LEU A 170 10.70 8.90 -8.30
C LEU A 170 9.62 9.35 -9.28
N ASP A 171 9.78 8.94 -10.54
CA ASP A 171 8.73 8.96 -11.56
C ASP A 171 8.03 7.60 -11.59
N ILE A 172 6.71 7.61 -11.75
CA ILE A 172 5.86 6.43 -11.94
C ILE A 172 5.36 6.47 -13.38
N SER A 173 5.64 5.42 -14.12
CA SER A 173 5.21 5.31 -15.51
C SER A 173 4.39 4.06 -15.75
N LEU A 174 3.39 4.18 -16.62
CA LEU A 174 2.58 3.07 -17.09
C LEU A 174 2.79 2.82 -18.59
N GLY A 175 2.79 1.54 -19.00
CA GLY A 175 2.82 1.12 -20.40
C GLY A 175 4.02 0.25 -20.78
N ILE A 176 4.08 -0.17 -22.04
CA ILE A 176 5.11 -1.10 -22.55
C ILE A 176 5.88 -0.44 -23.71
N GLY A 177 7.21 -0.57 -23.69
CA GLY A 177 8.08 -0.16 -24.80
C GLY A 177 7.93 1.33 -25.15
N PRO A 178 7.73 1.70 -26.43
CA PRO A 178 7.60 3.10 -26.85
C PRO A 178 6.28 3.78 -26.42
N PHE A 179 5.29 3.03 -25.93
CA PHE A 179 4.01 3.55 -25.45
C PHE A 179 3.97 3.70 -23.92
N LYS A 180 5.12 4.02 -23.35
CA LYS A 180 5.28 4.23 -21.91
C LYS A 180 5.10 5.71 -21.58
N TYR A 181 4.21 6.02 -20.65
CA TYR A 181 3.90 7.38 -20.26
C TYR A 181 4.09 7.56 -18.75
N THR A 182 4.77 8.63 -18.35
CA THR A 182 4.85 9.00 -16.93
C THR A 182 3.48 9.51 -16.48
N VAL A 183 2.90 8.85 -15.48
CA VAL A 183 1.55 9.16 -14.99
C VAL A 183 1.57 9.91 -13.67
N ALA A 184 2.65 9.79 -12.90
CA ALA A 184 2.81 10.50 -11.64
C ALA A 184 4.28 10.65 -11.26
N THR A 185 4.56 11.60 -10.36
CA THR A 185 5.81 11.68 -9.61
C THR A 185 5.52 11.58 -8.13
N ALA A 186 6.44 10.99 -7.38
CA ALA A 186 6.34 10.90 -5.94
C ALA A 186 7.63 11.40 -5.31
N ARG A 187 7.50 12.15 -4.22
CA ARG A 187 8.61 12.75 -3.49
C ARG A 187 8.37 12.64 -2.00
N LEU A 188 9.43 12.41 -1.24
CA LEU A 188 9.40 12.42 0.21
C LEU A 188 10.46 13.40 0.71
N GLU A 189 10.00 14.44 1.40
CA GLU A 189 10.84 15.35 2.14
C GLU A 189 10.97 14.84 3.57
N LEU A 190 12.17 14.37 3.91
CA LEU A 190 12.46 13.76 5.20
C LEU A 190 12.64 14.82 6.30
N PRO A 191 12.35 14.45 7.57
CA PRO A 191 12.85 15.16 8.75
C PRO A 191 14.34 15.49 8.64
N LEU A 192 14.74 16.66 9.13
CA LEU A 192 16.14 17.11 9.06
C LEU A 192 17.08 16.11 9.74
N SER A 193 16.66 15.57 10.88
CA SER A 193 17.47 14.61 11.63
C SER A 193 17.74 13.32 10.86
N LEU A 194 16.76 12.82 10.09
CA LEU A 194 16.91 11.64 9.24
C LEU A 194 17.76 11.89 8.00
N LYS A 195 17.82 13.13 7.50
CA LYS A 195 18.77 13.50 6.45
C LYS A 195 20.22 13.44 6.94
N THR A 196 20.46 13.83 8.19
CA THR A 196 21.80 13.82 8.80
C THR A 196 22.21 12.45 9.30
N ASP A 197 21.28 11.70 9.89
CA ASP A 197 21.50 10.36 10.41
C ASP A 197 20.28 9.47 10.07
N PRO A 198 20.34 8.73 8.95
CA PRO A 198 19.25 7.85 8.53
C PRO A 198 18.94 6.71 9.51
N LYS A 199 19.81 6.44 10.49
CA LYS A 199 19.60 5.39 11.50
C LYS A 199 18.81 5.89 12.71
N ARG A 200 18.49 7.18 12.76
CA ARG A 200 17.68 7.74 13.83
C ARG A 200 16.29 7.13 13.79
N ASN A 201 15.62 7.10 14.95
CA ASN A 201 14.30 6.50 15.06
C ASN A 201 13.29 7.24 14.16
N LEU A 202 12.79 6.53 13.13
CA LEU A 202 11.86 7.06 12.14
C LEU A 202 10.57 7.58 12.78
N ASP A 203 9.93 6.79 13.63
CA ASP A 203 8.66 7.14 14.28
C ASP A 203 8.77 8.45 15.06
N LYS A 204 9.85 8.61 15.82
CA LYS A 204 10.13 9.80 16.61
C LYS A 204 10.37 11.02 15.72
N ALA A 205 11.17 10.87 14.66
CA ALA A 205 11.45 11.97 13.73
C ALA A 205 10.17 12.43 12.99
N LEU A 206 9.30 11.50 12.60
CA LEU A 206 8.00 11.81 11.99
C LEU A 206 7.00 12.45 12.95
N GLN A 207 7.22 12.37 14.27
CA GLN A 207 6.38 13.03 15.28
C GLN A 207 6.82 14.45 15.60
N GLU A 208 8.13 14.69 15.58
CA GLU A 208 8.72 15.91 16.16
C GLU A 208 9.12 16.95 15.11
N GLU A 209 9.33 16.55 13.86
CA GLU A 209 9.96 17.39 12.83
C GLU A 209 9.10 17.56 11.59
N ASP A 210 9.39 18.61 10.82
CA ASP A 210 8.70 18.87 9.56
C ASP A 210 9.07 17.83 8.49
N TRP A 211 8.05 17.29 7.84
CA TRP A 211 8.18 16.35 6.72
C TRP A 211 6.92 16.40 5.86
N HIS A 212 7.03 15.94 4.62
CA HIS A 212 5.86 15.68 3.79
C HIS A 212 6.19 14.67 2.70
N PHE A 213 5.19 13.90 2.27
CA PHE A 213 5.25 13.26 0.97
C PHE A 213 4.31 13.98 0.00
N GLU A 214 4.71 14.01 -1.26
CA GLU A 214 3.96 14.58 -2.36
C GLU A 214 3.80 13.52 -3.45
N MET A 215 2.59 13.42 -4.00
CA MET A 215 2.33 12.72 -5.25
C MET A 215 1.72 13.71 -6.24
N ALA A 216 2.42 13.97 -7.33
CA ALA A 216 1.92 14.82 -8.41
C ALA A 216 1.42 13.94 -9.56
N MET A 217 0.15 14.06 -9.91
CA MET A 217 -0.44 13.30 -11.02
C MET A 217 -0.12 14.00 -12.33
N LEU A 218 0.63 13.37 -13.21
CA LEU A 218 1.00 13.93 -14.52
C LEU A 218 -0.01 13.58 -15.62
N SER A 219 -0.99 12.75 -15.31
CA SER A 219 -2.03 12.33 -16.24
C SER A 219 -3.37 12.18 -15.53
N SER A 220 -4.44 12.66 -16.18
CA SER A 220 -5.82 12.41 -15.76
C SER A 220 -6.38 11.06 -16.27
N MET A 221 -5.54 10.24 -16.93
CA MET A 221 -5.97 8.94 -17.47
C MET A 221 -6.02 7.83 -16.42
N THR A 222 -5.59 8.09 -15.20
CA THR A 222 -5.70 7.12 -14.10
C THR A 222 -7.17 6.81 -13.84
N PRO A 223 -7.60 5.54 -13.92
CA PRO A 223 -8.99 5.15 -13.66
C PRO A 223 -9.48 5.62 -12.30
N LYS A 224 -10.73 6.07 -12.22
CA LYS A 224 -11.30 6.65 -10.98
C LYS A 224 -11.36 5.63 -9.86
N GLU A 225 -11.59 4.37 -10.20
CA GLU A 225 -11.65 3.23 -9.30
C GLU A 225 -10.30 3.06 -8.59
N LEU A 226 -9.19 3.16 -9.33
CA LEU A 226 -7.84 3.09 -8.77
C LEU A 226 -7.56 4.29 -7.84
N ILE A 227 -8.05 5.48 -8.19
CA ILE A 227 -7.89 6.68 -7.36
C ILE A 227 -8.67 6.54 -6.04
N ARG A 228 -9.91 6.08 -6.11
CA ARG A 228 -10.74 5.84 -4.91
C ARG A 228 -10.09 4.82 -4.00
N HIS A 229 -9.63 3.73 -4.60
CA HIS A 229 -8.94 2.65 -3.92
C HIS A 229 -7.67 3.15 -3.21
N ASP A 230 -6.79 3.88 -3.89
CA ASP A 230 -5.58 4.45 -3.28
C ASP A 230 -5.91 5.42 -2.13
N LEU A 231 -6.89 6.31 -2.32
CA LEU A 231 -7.32 7.23 -1.27
C LEU A 231 -7.91 6.51 -0.05
N LEU A 232 -8.64 5.41 -0.26
CA LEU A 232 -9.10 4.52 0.81
C LEU A 232 -7.91 3.91 1.54
N LEU A 233 -6.94 3.31 0.83
CA LEU A 233 -5.75 2.70 1.43
C LEU A 233 -4.97 3.66 2.33
N PHE A 234 -5.02 4.97 2.04
CA PHE A 234 -4.39 6.04 2.80
C PHE A 234 -5.26 6.64 3.92
N GLY A 235 -6.54 6.26 4.01
CA GLY A 235 -7.51 6.82 4.94
C GLY A 235 -7.90 8.26 4.60
N LEU A 236 -7.83 8.64 3.32
CA LEU A 236 -8.15 9.97 2.79
C LEU A 236 -9.54 10.04 2.15
N ASP A 237 -10.15 8.89 1.84
CA ASP A 237 -11.46 8.72 1.21
C ASP A 237 -12.60 9.45 1.92
N THR A 238 -12.59 9.48 3.25
CA THR A 238 -13.61 10.15 4.07
C THR A 238 -13.31 11.62 4.35
N HIS A 239 -12.11 12.10 4.02
CA HIS A 239 -11.73 13.47 4.34
C HIS A 239 -12.42 14.46 3.38
N PRO A 240 -13.05 15.55 3.88
CA PRO A 240 -13.87 16.45 3.05
C PRO A 240 -13.15 17.02 1.81
N LEU A 241 -11.85 17.28 1.96
CA LEU A 241 -10.99 17.79 0.88
C LEU A 241 -10.92 16.86 -0.35
N PHE A 242 -11.15 15.55 -0.18
CA PHE A 242 -11.02 14.56 -1.25
C PHE A 242 -12.34 14.15 -1.88
N GLN A 243 -13.50 14.60 -1.38
CA GLN A 243 -14.80 14.20 -1.92
C GLN A 243 -14.95 14.54 -3.42
N ASP A 244 -14.41 15.70 -3.83
CA ASP A 244 -14.42 16.07 -5.26
C ASP A 244 -13.48 15.18 -6.09
N VAL A 245 -12.30 14.85 -5.56
CA VAL A 245 -11.33 13.93 -6.21
C VAL A 245 -11.93 12.53 -6.35
N MET A 246 -12.61 12.02 -5.33
CA MET A 246 -13.32 10.73 -5.36
C MET A 246 -14.39 10.68 -6.47
N ARG A 247 -15.01 11.82 -6.80
CA ARG A 247 -16.04 11.92 -7.85
C ARG A 247 -15.43 12.08 -9.25
N ARG A 248 -14.44 12.96 -9.39
CA ARG A 248 -13.92 13.39 -10.69
C ARG A 248 -12.62 12.72 -11.12
N GLY A 249 -11.91 12.05 -10.20
CA GLY A 249 -10.52 11.65 -10.36
C GLY A 249 -9.54 12.81 -10.15
N TYR A 250 -8.26 12.57 -10.36
CA TYR A 250 -7.23 13.60 -10.34
C TYR A 250 -7.23 14.40 -11.64
N ARG A 251 -6.89 15.69 -11.54
CA ARG A 251 -6.51 16.49 -12.71
C ARG A 251 -5.03 16.27 -13.03
N THR A 252 -4.66 16.51 -14.28
CA THR A 252 -3.25 16.67 -14.65
C THR A 252 -2.62 17.77 -13.82
N ASP A 253 -1.39 17.51 -13.37
CA ASP A 253 -0.56 18.30 -12.45
C ASP A 253 -1.16 18.55 -11.06
N GLU A 254 -2.21 17.82 -10.70
CA GLU A 254 -2.78 17.90 -9.36
C GLU A 254 -1.88 17.17 -8.35
N LYS A 255 -1.62 17.85 -7.24
CA LYS A 255 -0.69 17.39 -6.21
C LYS A 255 -1.42 17.03 -4.93
N LEU A 256 -1.30 15.79 -4.51
CA LEU A 256 -1.62 15.33 -3.16
C LEU A 256 -0.37 15.52 -2.30
N THR A 257 -0.49 16.23 -1.18
CA THR A 257 0.57 16.34 -0.17
C THR A 257 0.02 15.97 1.20
N VAL A 258 0.72 15.12 1.95
CA VAL A 258 0.44 14.86 3.36
C VAL A 258 1.72 15.09 4.13
N GLY A 259 1.64 15.73 5.30
CA GLY A 259 2.83 16.05 6.06
C GLY A 259 2.57 16.47 7.49
N LEU A 260 3.67 16.71 8.20
CA LEU A 260 3.71 17.42 9.47
C LEU A 260 4.42 18.75 9.24
N GLN A 261 3.82 19.84 9.72
CA GLN A 261 4.45 21.15 9.71
C GLN A 261 4.22 21.83 11.06
N LYS A 262 5.29 22.25 11.72
CA LYS A 262 5.27 22.89 13.04
C LYS A 262 4.49 22.07 14.07
N GLY A 263 4.65 20.74 14.04
CA GLY A 263 3.97 19.80 14.93
C GLY A 263 2.49 19.55 14.60
N ALA A 264 1.95 20.12 13.52
CA ALA A 264 0.57 19.90 13.09
C ALA A 264 0.52 19.08 11.80
N GLY A 265 -0.26 17.99 11.81
CA GLY A 265 -0.51 17.18 10.62
C GLY A 265 -1.41 17.92 9.63
N PHE A 266 -1.11 17.80 8.34
CA PHE A 266 -1.87 18.46 7.28
C PHE A 266 -2.04 17.57 6.06
N VAL A 267 -3.04 17.90 5.24
CA VAL A 267 -3.23 17.35 3.91
C VAL A 267 -3.58 18.45 2.92
N ARG A 268 -3.05 18.35 1.69
CA ARG A 268 -3.26 19.30 0.59
C ARG A 268 -3.64 18.58 -0.69
N ILE A 269 -4.50 19.24 -1.45
CA ILE A 269 -4.80 18.91 -2.84
C ILE A 269 -4.74 20.20 -3.66
N GLY A 270 -3.73 20.31 -4.53
CA GLY A 270 -3.44 21.56 -5.24
C GLY A 270 -3.26 22.74 -4.27
N ALA A 271 -4.12 23.75 -4.38
CA ALA A 271 -4.07 24.95 -3.52
C ALA A 271 -4.79 24.78 -2.17
N GLN A 272 -5.62 23.74 -2.01
CA GLN A 272 -6.42 23.55 -0.81
C GLN A 272 -5.58 22.87 0.28
N ASN A 273 -5.76 23.29 1.53
CA ASN A 273 -5.05 22.76 2.69
C ASN A 273 -6.04 22.54 3.85
N ALA A 274 -5.87 21.45 4.59
CA ALA A 274 -6.67 21.15 5.76
C ALA A 274 -5.83 20.50 6.86
N PRO A 275 -6.19 20.70 8.14
CA PRO A 275 -5.64 19.91 9.24
C PRO A 275 -5.93 18.43 9.04
N PHE A 276 -4.93 17.58 9.29
CA PHE A 276 -5.06 16.14 9.15
C PHE A 276 -4.31 15.43 10.29
N PRO A 277 -4.97 15.20 11.44
CA PRO A 277 -4.35 14.57 12.61
C PRO A 277 -3.80 13.16 12.34
N ALA A 278 -4.32 12.46 11.33
CA ALA A 278 -3.88 11.13 10.95
C ALA A 278 -2.62 11.11 10.05
N ALA A 279 -2.00 12.26 9.74
CA ALA A 279 -0.87 12.36 8.83
C ALA A 279 0.26 11.36 9.14
N GLN A 280 0.65 11.23 10.42
CA GLN A 280 1.70 10.28 10.82
C GLN A 280 1.33 8.83 10.49
N GLN A 281 0.10 8.43 10.79
CA GLN A 281 -0.37 7.08 10.48
C GLN A 281 -0.38 6.85 8.96
N THR A 282 -0.84 7.84 8.20
CA THR A 282 -0.89 7.76 6.73
C THR A 282 0.50 7.66 6.11
N VAL A 283 1.52 8.37 6.61
CA VAL A 283 2.88 8.22 6.07
C VAL A 283 3.49 6.86 6.40
N MET A 284 3.27 6.32 7.60
CA MET A 284 3.73 4.97 7.93
C MET A 284 3.08 3.94 7.02
N THR A 285 1.77 4.03 6.84
CA THR A 285 1.05 3.21 5.88
C THR A 285 1.57 3.38 4.45
N PHE A 286 1.83 4.60 4.00
CA PHE A 286 2.36 4.84 2.65
C PHE A 286 3.73 4.19 2.47
N LEU A 287 4.66 4.40 3.40
CA LEU A 287 6.05 3.92 3.31
C LEU A 287 6.18 2.39 3.38
N HIS A 288 5.26 1.71 4.08
CA HIS A 288 5.33 0.27 4.30
C HIS A 288 4.35 -0.53 3.44
N ASP A 289 3.20 0.03 3.11
CA ASP A 289 2.10 -0.69 2.49
C ASP A 289 1.86 -0.30 1.02
N THR A 290 2.80 0.45 0.41
CA THR A 290 2.77 0.72 -1.03
C THR A 290 4.14 0.49 -1.66
N TYR A 291 4.14 0.03 -2.91
CA TYR A 291 5.39 -0.11 -3.67
C TYR A 291 6.14 1.22 -3.79
N VAL A 292 5.44 2.31 -4.11
CA VAL A 292 6.02 3.66 -4.26
C VAL A 292 6.66 4.12 -2.95
N GLY A 293 5.94 4.01 -1.83
CA GLY A 293 6.46 4.39 -0.52
C GLY A 293 7.64 3.53 -0.08
N MET A 294 7.62 2.22 -0.33
CA MET A 294 8.77 1.33 -0.06
C MET A 294 10.02 1.76 -0.85
N VAL A 295 9.86 2.15 -2.11
CA VAL A 295 10.99 2.64 -2.93
C VAL A 295 11.52 3.97 -2.38
N LEU A 296 10.65 4.92 -2.04
CA LEU A 296 11.05 6.20 -1.44
C LEU A 296 11.74 6.00 -0.08
N ALA A 297 11.21 5.12 0.75
CA ALA A 297 11.78 4.78 2.04
C ALA A 297 13.16 4.14 1.89
N ALA A 298 13.36 3.27 0.89
CA ALA A 298 14.66 2.70 0.57
C ALA A 298 15.66 3.74 0.05
N GLN A 299 15.22 4.65 -0.83
CA GLN A 299 16.04 5.78 -1.30
C GLN A 299 16.49 6.67 -0.12
N GLY A 300 15.60 6.88 0.85
CA GLY A 300 15.85 7.60 2.10
C GLY A 300 16.61 6.80 3.16
N LYS A 301 16.94 5.53 2.88
CA LYS A 301 17.59 4.58 3.80
C LYS A 301 16.81 4.37 5.11
N LEU A 302 15.49 4.54 5.07
CA LEU A 302 14.59 4.38 6.22
C LEU A 302 14.27 2.90 6.50
N ILE A 303 14.34 2.07 5.46
CA ILE A 303 14.13 0.63 5.56
C ILE A 303 15.51 -0.03 5.49
N GLU A 304 16.02 -0.49 6.63
CA GLU A 304 17.32 -1.16 6.69
C GLU A 304 17.29 -2.48 5.91
N SER A 305 18.21 -2.61 4.94
CA SER A 305 18.73 -3.90 4.50
C SER A 305 19.83 -4.32 5.48
N ARG A 306 19.46 -5.05 6.54
CA ARG A 306 20.42 -5.83 7.33
C ARG A 306 20.38 -7.26 6.87
#